data_AF-A0A8S3SPS2-F1
#
_entry.id   AF-A0A8S3SPS2-F1
#
_cell.length_a   1.000
_cell.length_b   1.000
_cell.length_c   1.000
_cell.angle_alpha   90.00
_cell.angle_beta   90.00
_cell.angle_gamma   90.00
#
_symmetry.space_group_name_H-M   'P 1'
#
loop_
_entity.id
_entity.type
_entity.pdbx_description
1 polymer ?
#
loop_
_entity_poly.entity_id
_entity_poly.type
_entity_poly.pdbx_seq_one_letter_code
_entity_poly.pdbx_strand_id
1 'polypeptide(L)'
;MASTSLSLEDENYVRMSLLLTGISPRAVRKLFDREFAPSCLDASIKKEYNTLNDLKLKHRINQSQWNLLFPRHPDVPNSKSFDITLMITLLRNLTAMEPPQFGYEKLPTSIEITQAADLCRIKYYRNYFAHLDQGKIDTACFQISWTDMTGAINRLGGEQMKLECDQLKTKPLDQTNQEIMMDIKRSYNEIRELRGSLENLKLSCIEMKKCNAILNENHEEVKKSFELLNEKVTTLNQDTVPWNIRAQIVKTLGKWKDRDSIL
;
A
#
# COMPACT_ATOMS: atom_id res chain seq x y z
N MET A 1 7.51 28.58 -23.90
CA MET A 1 6.53 28.10 -22.92
C MET A 1 6.84 28.77 -21.60
N ALA A 2 5.87 29.44 -20.98
CA ALA A 2 6.12 30.15 -19.73
C ALA A 2 6.42 29.12 -18.62
N SER A 3 7.60 29.24 -18.01
CA SER A 3 7.95 28.53 -16.79
C SER A 3 7.04 29.04 -15.67
N THR A 4 5.98 28.31 -15.36
CA THR A 4 5.14 28.61 -14.19
C THR A 4 6.00 28.39 -12.95
N SER A 5 6.41 29.48 -12.29
CA SER A 5 7.16 29.40 -11.03
C SER A 5 6.33 28.65 -10.00
N LEU A 6 6.94 27.67 -9.33
CA LEU A 6 6.32 26.95 -8.22
C LEU A 6 5.85 27.90 -7.12
N SER A 7 4.79 27.51 -6.42
CA SER A 7 4.47 28.15 -5.13
C SER A 7 5.53 27.76 -4.09
N LEU A 8 5.73 28.59 -3.06
CA LEU A 8 6.64 28.26 -1.97
C LEU A 8 6.30 26.91 -1.31
N GLU A 9 5.02 26.58 -1.20
CA GLU A 9 4.56 25.30 -0.63
C GLU A 9 4.91 24.10 -1.51
N ASP A 10 4.87 24.28 -2.83
CA ASP A 10 5.32 23.25 -3.77
C ASP A 10 6.84 23.09 -3.72
N GLU A 11 7.60 24.19 -3.64
CA GLU A 11 9.05 24.10 -3.47
C GLU A 11 9.44 23.39 -2.15
N ASN A 12 8.73 23.70 -1.05
CA ASN A 12 8.92 23.03 0.23
C ASN A 12 8.68 21.52 0.11
N TYR A 13 7.62 21.13 -0.62
CA TYR A 13 7.34 19.73 -0.93
C TYR A 13 8.46 19.08 -1.73
N VAL A 14 8.96 19.74 -2.79
CA VAL A 14 10.07 19.23 -3.60
C VAL A 14 11.32 19.04 -2.74
N ARG A 15 11.70 20.03 -1.93
CA ARG A 15 12.86 19.94 -1.03
C ARG A 15 12.73 18.78 -0.04
N MET A 16 11.56 18.65 0.60
CA MET A 16 11.33 17.56 1.55
C MET A 16 11.36 16.20 0.88
N SER A 17 10.81 16.08 -0.33
CA SER A 17 10.84 14.85 -1.11
C SER A 17 12.26 14.45 -1.49
N LEU A 18 13.10 15.40 -1.92
CA LEU A 18 14.53 15.18 -2.20
C LEU A 18 15.32 14.79 -0.95
N LEU A 19 15.02 15.40 0.20
CA LEU A 19 15.62 15.05 1.49
C LEU A 19 15.29 13.59 1.87
N LEU A 20 14.02 13.19 1.74
CA LEU A 20 13.52 11.87 2.12
C LEU A 20 13.96 10.75 1.18
N THR A 21 14.05 11.02 -0.12
CA THR A 21 14.37 10.01 -1.15
C THR A 21 15.86 9.95 -1.48
N GLY A 22 16.60 11.05 -1.32
CA GLY A 22 18.01 11.15 -1.69
C GLY A 22 18.96 11.10 -0.50
N ILE A 23 18.81 12.02 0.47
CA ILE A 23 19.79 12.18 1.57
C ILE A 23 19.51 11.19 2.70
N SER A 24 18.26 11.07 3.14
CA SER A 24 17.87 10.23 4.28
C SER A 24 18.30 8.76 4.12
N PRO A 25 18.10 8.09 2.96
CA PRO A 25 18.52 6.70 2.80
C PRO A 25 20.04 6.54 2.86
N ARG A 26 20.81 7.54 2.40
CA ARG A 26 22.28 7.53 2.49
C ARG A 26 22.76 7.71 3.93
N ALA A 27 22.11 8.57 4.70
CA ALA A 27 22.42 8.73 6.13
C ALA A 27 22.12 7.46 6.93
N VAL A 28 20.97 6.84 6.70
CA VAL A 28 20.62 5.54 7.32
C VAL A 28 21.59 4.45 6.87
N ARG A 29 22.00 4.43 5.60
CA ARG A 29 22.98 3.46 5.10
C ARG A 29 24.35 3.61 5.76
N LYS A 30 24.80 4.84 6.05
CA LYS A 30 26.05 5.04 6.79
C LYS A 30 26.00 4.43 8.20
N LEU A 31 24.88 4.59 8.92
CA LEU A 31 24.67 3.88 10.18
C LEU A 31 24.64 2.36 9.95
N PHE A 32 23.88 1.90 8.96
CA PHE A 32 23.75 0.48 8.63
C PHE A 32 25.11 -0.18 8.36
N ASP A 33 25.94 0.42 7.50
CA ASP A 33 27.25 -0.12 7.13
C ASP A 33 28.25 -0.07 8.30
N ARG A 34 28.01 0.76 9.33
CA ARG A 34 28.80 0.76 10.56
C ARG A 34 28.44 -0.42 11.46
N GLU A 35 27.16 -0.74 11.60
CA GLU A 35 26.69 -1.88 12.40
C GLU A 35 26.89 -3.22 11.66
N PHE A 36 26.75 -3.20 10.33
CA PHE A 36 26.87 -4.35 9.43
C PHE A 36 27.86 -4.04 8.31
N ALA A 37 29.15 -4.23 8.59
CA ALA A 37 30.22 -3.97 7.63
C ALA A 37 29.95 -4.65 6.27
N PRO A 38 29.99 -3.94 5.13
CA PRO A 38 29.66 -4.51 3.81
C PRO A 38 30.46 -5.76 3.45
N SER A 39 31.73 -5.85 3.87
CA SER A 39 32.60 -7.01 3.64
C SER A 39 32.13 -8.28 4.36
N CYS A 40 31.37 -8.13 5.44
CA CYS A 40 30.90 -9.22 6.30
C CYS A 40 29.37 -9.33 6.30
N LEU A 41 28.68 -8.56 5.43
CA LEU A 41 27.23 -8.42 5.46
C LEU A 41 26.52 -9.77 5.28
N ASP A 42 26.99 -10.59 4.33
CA ASP A 42 26.44 -11.93 4.08
C ASP A 42 26.53 -12.83 5.32
N ALA A 43 27.69 -12.84 5.99
CA ALA A 43 27.88 -13.61 7.22
C ALA A 43 27.00 -13.09 8.37
N SER A 44 26.91 -11.77 8.55
CA SER A 44 26.06 -11.16 9.57
C SER A 44 24.57 -11.46 9.35
N ILE A 45 24.09 -11.39 8.11
CA ILE A 45 22.70 -11.73 7.75
C ILE A 45 22.43 -13.22 8.01
N LYS A 46 23.33 -14.11 7.60
CA LYS A 46 23.19 -15.57 7.80
C LYS A 46 23.16 -15.95 9.29
N LYS A 47 23.95 -15.26 10.12
CA LYS A 47 23.96 -15.46 11.58
C LYS A 47 22.57 -15.18 12.19
N GLU A 48 21.87 -14.18 11.68
CA GLU A 48 20.56 -13.73 12.17
C GLU A 48 19.37 -14.38 11.43
N TYR A 49 19.59 -15.51 10.75
CA TYR A 49 18.57 -16.16 9.91
C TYR A 49 17.24 -16.39 10.62
N ASN A 50 17.27 -16.89 11.86
CA ASN A 50 16.06 -17.20 12.62
C ASN A 50 15.23 -15.95 12.92
N THR A 51 15.89 -14.87 13.36
CA THR A 51 15.26 -13.56 13.59
C THR A 51 14.66 -13.00 12.30
N LEU A 52 15.40 -13.08 11.19
CA LEU A 52 14.92 -12.63 9.89
C LEU A 52 13.73 -13.45 9.40
N ASN A 53 13.75 -14.77 9.59
CA ASN A 53 12.65 -15.65 9.21
C ASN A 53 11.37 -15.34 10.02
N ASP A 54 11.50 -15.07 11.31
CA ASP A 54 10.37 -14.60 12.13
C ASP A 54 9.81 -13.27 11.62
N LEU A 55 10.66 -12.30 11.26
CA LEU A 55 10.24 -11.04 10.66
C LEU A 55 9.52 -11.24 9.32
N LYS A 56 9.95 -12.21 8.51
CA LYS A 56 9.30 -12.58 7.26
C LYS A 56 7.90 -13.16 7.52
N LEU A 57 7.79 -14.10 8.45
CA LEU A 57 6.52 -14.72 8.85
C LEU A 57 5.54 -13.69 9.43
N LYS A 58 6.04 -12.69 10.15
CA LYS A 58 5.26 -11.54 10.66
C LYS A 58 5.00 -10.45 9.63
N HIS A 59 5.32 -10.69 8.36
CA HIS A 59 5.16 -9.74 7.25
C HIS A 59 5.84 -8.38 7.45
N ARG A 60 6.91 -8.33 8.27
CA ARG A 60 7.78 -7.15 8.42
C ARG A 60 8.83 -7.08 7.33
N ILE A 61 9.19 -8.21 6.74
CA ILE A 61 10.04 -8.33 5.54
C ILE A 61 9.22 -9.02 4.46
N ASN A 62 9.04 -8.38 3.31
CA ASN A 62 8.32 -8.98 2.18
C ASN A 62 9.24 -9.88 1.34
N GLN A 63 8.67 -10.63 0.38
CA GLN A 63 9.45 -11.57 -0.44
C GLN A 63 10.52 -10.89 -1.30
N SER A 64 10.27 -9.67 -1.79
CA SER A 64 11.27 -8.92 -2.57
C SER A 64 12.47 -8.55 -1.69
N GLN A 65 12.21 -8.01 -0.50
CA GLN A 65 13.24 -7.70 0.50
C GLN A 65 13.98 -8.96 0.96
N TRP A 66 13.27 -10.09 1.15
CA TRP A 66 13.89 -11.37 1.47
C TRP A 66 14.89 -11.82 0.41
N ASN A 67 14.55 -11.66 -0.87
CA ASN A 67 15.45 -12.00 -1.98
C ASN A 67 16.69 -11.10 -2.05
N LEU A 68 16.64 -9.89 -1.48
CA LEU A 68 17.82 -9.03 -1.34
C LEU A 68 18.75 -9.48 -0.19
N LEU A 69 18.18 -10.06 0.87
CA LEU A 69 18.94 -10.60 2.01
C LEU A 69 19.55 -11.97 1.70
N PHE A 70 18.80 -12.81 0.99
CA PHE A 70 19.19 -14.16 0.59
C PHE A 70 19.08 -14.31 -0.94
N PRO A 71 19.97 -13.66 -1.70
CA PRO A 71 19.96 -13.74 -3.15
C PRO A 71 20.36 -15.15 -3.64
N ARG A 72 20.10 -15.43 -4.92
CA ARG A 72 20.50 -16.70 -5.54
C ARG A 72 22.02 -16.70 -5.73
N HIS A 73 22.67 -17.78 -5.34
CA HIS A 73 24.10 -17.98 -5.61
C HIS A 73 24.39 -17.82 -7.12
N PRO A 74 25.45 -17.10 -7.53
CA PRO A 74 26.61 -16.65 -6.74
C PRO A 74 26.49 -15.26 -6.09
N ASP A 75 25.33 -14.61 -6.19
CA ASP A 75 25.16 -13.25 -5.67
C ASP A 75 25.21 -13.22 -4.14
N VAL A 76 25.63 -12.07 -3.60
CA VAL A 76 25.70 -11.80 -2.17
C VAL A 76 24.92 -10.51 -1.84
N PRO A 77 24.36 -10.38 -0.63
CA PRO A 77 23.63 -9.18 -0.24
C PRO A 77 24.50 -7.94 -0.29
N ASN A 78 23.90 -6.81 -0.70
CA ASN A 78 24.57 -5.52 -0.82
C ASN A 78 23.69 -4.42 -0.23
N SER A 79 24.17 -3.71 0.80
CA SER A 79 23.41 -2.65 1.47
C SER A 79 23.00 -1.51 0.52
N LYS A 80 23.69 -1.33 -0.62
CA LYS A 80 23.35 -0.35 -1.65
C LYS A 80 22.01 -0.67 -2.36
N SER A 81 21.61 -1.94 -2.42
CA SER A 81 20.32 -2.34 -2.99
C SER A 81 19.17 -2.30 -1.98
N PHE A 82 19.45 -2.03 -0.70
CA PHE A 82 18.42 -2.00 0.32
C PHE A 82 17.69 -0.65 0.32
N ASP A 83 16.36 -0.72 0.36
CA ASP A 83 15.52 0.43 0.61
C ASP A 83 15.63 0.87 2.09
N ILE A 84 15.25 2.12 2.37
CA ILE A 84 15.35 2.70 3.73
C ILE A 84 14.52 1.94 4.77
N THR A 85 13.37 1.39 4.37
CA THR A 85 12.49 0.61 5.25
C THR A 85 13.16 -0.69 5.68
N LEU A 86 13.81 -1.37 4.73
CA LEU A 86 14.55 -2.59 5.01
C LEU A 86 15.72 -2.28 5.96
N MET A 87 16.52 -1.24 5.68
CA MET A 87 17.64 -0.86 6.57
C MET A 87 17.17 -0.51 7.99
N ILE A 88 16.09 0.28 8.15
CA ILE A 88 15.52 0.60 9.46
C ILE A 88 15.02 -0.67 10.17
N THR A 89 14.34 -1.56 9.45
CA THR A 89 13.83 -2.82 10.00
C THR A 89 14.97 -3.70 10.52
N LEU A 90 16.06 -3.83 9.76
CA LEU A 90 17.21 -4.63 10.16
C LEU A 90 17.92 -4.01 11.37
N LEU A 91 18.23 -2.71 11.34
CA LEU A 91 18.86 -2.01 12.46
C LEU A 91 18.07 -2.21 13.76
N ARG A 92 16.76 -1.99 13.71
CA ARG A 92 15.88 -2.12 14.88
C ARG A 92 15.87 -3.52 15.50
N ASN A 93 15.90 -4.57 14.68
CA ASN A 93 15.65 -5.93 15.16
C ASN A 93 16.91 -6.77 15.33
N LEU A 94 18.02 -6.39 14.69
CA LEU A 94 19.28 -7.13 14.72
C LEU A 94 20.36 -6.44 15.55
N THR A 95 20.10 -5.24 16.06
CA THR A 95 21.00 -4.53 16.98
C THR A 95 20.29 -4.30 18.32
N ALA A 96 21.07 -4.04 19.38
CA ALA A 96 20.55 -3.81 20.73
C ALA A 96 20.05 -2.36 20.93
N MET A 97 19.25 -1.85 19.99
CA MET A 97 18.66 -0.51 20.09
C MET A 97 17.45 -0.52 21.03
N GLU A 98 17.53 0.27 22.09
CA GLU A 98 16.38 0.51 22.96
C GLU A 98 15.32 1.35 22.23
N PRO A 99 14.02 0.96 22.33
CA PRO A 99 12.95 1.75 21.76
C PRO A 99 12.92 3.17 22.36
N PRO A 100 12.48 4.18 21.59
CA PRO A 100 12.11 5.48 22.16
C PRO A 100 11.00 5.31 23.21
N GLN A 101 10.79 6.33 24.04
CA GLN A 101 9.82 6.33 25.15
C GLN A 101 8.42 5.87 24.72
N PHE A 102 7.99 6.23 23.51
CA PHE A 102 6.67 5.89 22.97
C PHE A 102 6.68 4.75 21.95
N GLY A 103 7.79 4.03 21.84
CA GLY A 103 8.00 2.94 20.89
C GLY A 103 8.31 3.42 19.47
N TYR A 104 8.43 2.44 18.56
CA TYR A 104 8.95 2.65 17.20
C TYR A 104 7.93 3.15 16.16
N GLU A 105 6.67 3.29 16.55
CA GLU A 105 5.56 3.64 15.65
C GLU A 105 5.05 5.06 15.88
N LYS A 106 5.61 5.78 16.86
CA LYS A 106 5.26 7.17 17.20
C LYS A 106 6.43 8.10 16.91
N LEU A 107 6.14 9.36 16.62
CA LEU A 107 7.17 10.39 16.50
C LEU A 107 7.80 10.61 17.89
N PRO A 108 9.12 10.44 18.04
CA PRO A 108 9.80 10.71 19.31
C PRO A 108 9.78 12.19 19.66
N THR A 109 9.97 12.51 20.94
CA THR A 109 10.08 13.91 21.38
C THR A 109 11.37 14.54 20.86
N SER A 110 11.43 15.86 20.66
CA SER A 110 12.63 16.53 20.13
C SER A 110 13.89 16.36 21.00
N ILE A 111 13.73 16.02 22.28
CA ILE A 111 14.83 15.82 23.24
C ILE A 111 15.44 14.41 23.11
N GLU A 112 14.68 13.42 22.64
CA GLU A 112 15.16 12.05 22.47
C GLU A 112 16.06 11.90 21.24
N ILE A 113 17.36 12.13 21.38
CA ILE A 113 18.31 12.15 20.25
C ILE A 113 19.09 10.82 20.06
N THR A 114 18.52 9.69 20.50
CA THR A 114 19.13 8.37 20.29
C THR A 114 19.03 7.93 18.82
N GLN A 115 19.88 6.99 18.40
CA GLN A 115 19.83 6.43 17.05
C GLN A 115 18.46 5.79 16.75
N ALA A 116 17.89 5.06 17.71
CA ALA A 116 16.57 4.47 17.59
C ALA A 116 15.49 5.55 17.35
N ALA A 117 15.55 6.66 18.09
CA ALA A 117 14.64 7.78 17.91
C ALA A 117 14.83 8.46 16.55
N ASP A 118 16.06 8.62 16.08
CA ASP A 118 16.33 9.20 14.76
C ASP A 118 15.83 8.33 13.59
N LEU A 119 15.95 7.00 13.70
CA LEU A 119 15.33 6.09 12.73
C LEU A 119 13.81 6.18 12.75
N CYS A 120 13.20 6.35 13.94
CA CYS A 120 11.75 6.56 14.08
C CYS A 120 11.28 7.87 13.45
N ARG A 121 12.02 8.97 13.65
CA ARG A 121 11.73 10.26 12.99
C ARG A 121 11.71 10.14 11.49
N ILE A 122 12.76 9.56 10.90
CA ILE A 122 12.87 9.38 9.45
C ILE A 122 11.71 8.54 8.91
N LYS A 123 11.39 7.42 9.58
CA LYS A 123 10.25 6.58 9.21
C LYS A 123 8.93 7.35 9.32
N TYR A 124 8.72 8.09 10.40
CA TYR A 124 7.51 8.87 10.64
C TYR A 124 7.30 9.90 9.54
N TYR A 125 8.29 10.75 9.27
CA TYR A 125 8.17 11.80 8.27
C TYR A 125 8.01 11.23 6.86
N ARG A 126 8.73 10.16 6.50
CA ARG A 126 8.50 9.49 5.22
C ARG A 126 7.03 9.06 5.07
N ASN A 127 6.44 8.47 6.10
CA ASN A 127 5.04 8.04 6.07
C ASN A 127 4.10 9.24 6.02
N TYR A 128 4.34 10.26 6.85
CA TYR A 128 3.54 11.47 6.92
C TYR A 128 3.48 12.18 5.55
N PHE A 129 4.63 12.42 4.91
CA PHE A 129 4.71 13.08 3.61
C PHE A 129 4.23 12.22 2.44
N ALA A 130 4.33 10.88 2.53
CA ALA A 130 3.74 10.00 1.54
C ALA A 130 2.20 10.01 1.56
N HIS A 131 1.60 10.34 2.71
CA HIS A 131 0.15 10.39 2.90
C HIS A 131 -0.44 11.80 2.88
N LEU A 132 0.38 12.84 2.72
CA LEU A 132 -0.12 14.22 2.66
C LEU A 132 -1.01 14.40 1.42
N ASP A 133 -2.26 14.78 1.67
CA ASP A 133 -3.32 14.74 0.65
C ASP A 133 -3.10 15.73 -0.51
N GLN A 134 -2.42 16.85 -0.24
CA GLN A 134 -2.30 17.97 -1.19
C GLN A 134 -0.90 18.11 -1.79
N GLY A 135 0.09 17.35 -1.31
CA GLY A 135 1.49 17.49 -1.71
C GLY A 135 2.02 18.93 -1.63
N LYS A 136 1.46 19.74 -0.73
CA LYS A 136 1.86 21.10 -0.40
C LYS A 136 2.26 21.10 1.06
N ILE A 137 3.38 21.76 1.37
CA ILE A 137 3.87 21.87 2.74
C ILE A 137 3.95 23.34 3.09
N ASP A 138 3.11 23.78 4.02
CA ASP A 138 3.17 25.14 4.54
C ASP A 138 4.53 25.39 5.22
N THR A 139 4.92 26.66 5.29
CA THR A 139 6.24 27.05 5.81
C THR A 139 6.48 26.59 7.25
N ALA A 140 5.47 26.58 8.12
CA ALA A 140 5.64 26.19 9.51
C ALA A 140 5.89 24.68 9.63
N CYS A 141 5.07 23.86 8.95
CA CYS A 141 5.25 22.43 8.85
C CYS A 141 6.62 22.08 8.25
N PHE A 142 7.01 22.78 7.17
CA PHE A 142 8.31 22.60 6.54
C PHE A 142 9.45 22.89 7.51
N GLN A 143 9.48 24.03 8.20
CA GLN A 143 10.60 24.37 9.09
C GLN A 143 10.72 23.41 10.27
N ILE A 144 9.60 23.01 10.89
CA ILE A 144 9.60 22.06 12.01
C ILE A 144 10.15 20.71 11.55
N SER A 145 9.54 20.13 10.51
CA SER A 145 9.91 18.82 10.00
C SER A 145 11.32 18.79 9.41
N TRP A 146 11.74 19.84 8.70
CA TRP A 146 13.09 19.98 8.16
C TRP A 146 14.14 19.99 9.27
N THR A 147 13.92 20.78 10.32
CA THR A 147 14.89 20.89 11.43
C THR A 147 15.04 19.56 12.16
N ASP A 148 13.94 18.88 12.46
CA ASP A 148 13.98 17.58 13.15
C ASP A 148 14.64 16.49 12.27
N MET A 149 14.27 16.44 10.98
CA MET A 149 14.85 15.50 10.01
C MET A 149 16.35 15.72 9.79
N THR A 150 16.79 16.96 9.57
CA THR A 150 18.20 17.27 9.33
C THR A 150 19.06 17.02 10.56
N GLY A 151 18.53 17.23 11.76
CA GLY A 151 19.17 16.84 13.02
C GLY A 151 19.41 15.33 13.10
N ALA A 152 18.38 14.53 12.79
CA ALA A 152 18.50 13.07 12.74
C ALA A 152 19.50 12.62 11.65
N ILE A 153 19.40 13.17 10.44
CA ILE A 153 20.31 12.86 9.32
C ILE A 153 21.77 13.15 9.69
N ASN A 154 22.05 14.26 10.38
CA ASN A 154 23.38 14.60 10.84
C ASN A 154 23.90 13.59 11.88
N ARG A 155 23.09 13.23 12.88
CA ARG A 155 23.51 12.26 13.91
C ARG A 155 23.75 10.86 13.34
N LEU A 156 22.96 10.44 12.35
CA LEU A 156 23.10 9.13 11.71
C LEU A 156 24.23 9.08 10.67
N GLY A 157 24.34 10.10 9.84
CA GLY A 157 25.20 10.11 8.64
C GLY A 157 26.43 11.03 8.70
N GLY A 158 26.57 11.79 9.80
CA GLY A 158 27.69 12.70 10.06
C GLY A 158 27.62 14.02 9.28
N GLU A 159 28.66 14.82 9.48
CA GLU A 159 28.75 16.21 8.99
C GLU A 159 28.57 16.36 7.48
N GLN A 160 29.09 15.42 6.69
CA GLN A 160 28.90 15.43 5.23
C GLN A 160 27.41 15.39 4.84
N MET A 161 26.57 14.62 5.54
CA MET A 161 25.13 14.59 5.24
C MET A 161 24.44 15.88 5.66
N LYS A 162 24.87 16.50 6.77
CA LYS A 162 24.38 17.80 7.20
C LYS A 162 24.68 18.88 6.15
N LEU A 163 25.90 18.91 5.61
CA LEU A 163 26.28 19.85 4.57
C LEU A 163 25.38 19.72 3.33
N GLU A 164 25.08 18.48 2.90
CA GLU A 164 24.16 18.24 1.79
C GLU A 164 22.72 18.71 2.09
N CYS A 165 22.25 18.56 3.33
CA CYS A 165 20.98 19.14 3.76
C CYS A 165 20.98 20.67 3.66
N ASP A 166 22.02 21.32 4.19
CA ASP A 166 22.13 22.78 4.19
C ASP A 166 22.17 23.35 2.76
N GLN A 167 22.88 22.65 1.86
CA GLN A 167 22.89 22.95 0.43
C GLN A 167 21.51 22.75 -0.20
N LEU A 168 20.83 21.63 0.08
CA LEU A 168 19.49 21.37 -0.47
C LEU A 168 18.46 22.41 0.00
N LYS A 169 18.59 22.94 1.22
CA LYS A 169 17.68 23.95 1.76
C LYS A 169 17.75 25.26 0.98
N THR A 170 18.96 25.66 0.57
CA THR A 170 19.26 27.02 0.09
C THR A 170 19.46 27.10 -1.43
N LYS A 171 19.90 26.01 -2.06
CA LYS A 171 20.16 25.97 -3.50
C LYS A 171 18.85 26.18 -4.28
N PRO A 172 18.86 26.96 -5.37
CA PRO A 172 17.75 26.99 -6.32
C PRO A 172 17.44 25.58 -6.79
N LEU A 173 16.17 25.20 -6.75
CA LEU A 173 15.72 23.92 -7.29
C LEU A 173 15.91 23.96 -8.80
N ASP A 174 16.69 23.04 -9.37
CA ASP A 174 16.78 22.95 -10.82
C ASP A 174 15.43 22.55 -11.43
N GLN A 175 15.19 23.02 -12.65
CA GLN A 175 13.92 22.84 -13.36
C GLN A 175 13.55 21.34 -13.50
N THR A 176 14.56 20.49 -13.74
CA THR A 176 14.37 19.05 -13.90
C THR A 176 13.88 18.37 -12.62
N ASN A 177 14.46 18.70 -11.46
CA ASN A 177 14.02 18.17 -10.17
C ASN A 177 12.63 18.66 -9.80
N GLN A 178 12.28 19.89 -10.16
CA GLN A 178 10.92 20.41 -10.00
C GLN A 178 9.92 19.62 -10.86
N GLU A 179 10.21 19.42 -12.13
CA GLU A 179 9.38 18.68 -13.08
C GLU A 179 9.19 17.21 -12.65
N ILE A 180 10.29 16.50 -12.38
CA ILE A 180 10.26 15.10 -11.94
C ILE A 180 9.43 14.96 -10.66
N MET A 181 9.64 15.84 -9.67
CA MET A 181 8.91 15.74 -8.40
C MET A 181 7.43 16.09 -8.55
N MET A 182 7.09 17.03 -9.43
CA MET A 182 5.69 17.35 -9.74
C MET A 182 5.00 16.22 -10.51
N ASP A 183 5.70 15.57 -11.43
CA ASP A 183 5.16 14.41 -12.16
C ASP A 183 4.97 13.22 -11.22
N ILE A 184 5.93 12.96 -10.33
CA ILE A 184 5.78 11.95 -9.26
C ILE A 184 4.56 12.28 -8.40
N LYS A 185 4.39 13.54 -7.98
CA LYS A 185 3.21 14.02 -7.22
C LYS A 185 1.92 13.77 -8.00
N ARG A 186 1.88 14.05 -9.30
CA ARG A 186 0.71 13.81 -10.16
C ARG A 186 0.38 12.31 -10.23
N SER A 187 1.37 11.46 -10.50
CA SER A 187 1.18 10.01 -10.55
C SER A 187 0.70 9.43 -9.21
N TYR A 188 1.19 9.93 -8.07
CA TYR A 188 0.70 9.50 -6.76
C TYR A 188 -0.79 9.83 -6.54
N ASN A 189 -1.24 11.00 -6.99
CA ASN A 189 -2.65 11.39 -6.90
C ASN A 189 -3.52 10.50 -7.80
N GLU A 190 -3.10 10.22 -9.03
CA GLU A 190 -3.80 9.31 -9.94
C GLU A 190 -3.92 7.89 -9.35
N ILE A 191 -2.83 7.34 -8.80
CA ILE A 191 -2.85 6.03 -8.15
C ILE A 191 -3.82 6.01 -6.95
N ARG A 192 -3.89 7.12 -6.19
CA ARG A 192 -4.80 7.25 -5.05
C ARG A 192 -6.26 7.24 -5.50
N GLU A 193 -6.60 8.00 -6.54
CA GLU A 193 -7.95 8.04 -7.11
C GLU A 193 -8.36 6.65 -7.62
N LEU A 194 -7.49 5.98 -8.38
CA LEU A 194 -7.71 4.62 -8.85
C LEU A 194 -7.94 3.63 -7.70
N ARG A 195 -7.20 3.76 -6.59
CA ARG A 195 -7.39 2.94 -5.40
C ARG A 195 -8.76 3.17 -4.76
N GLY A 196 -9.23 4.43 -4.71
CA GLY A 196 -10.57 4.77 -4.25
C GLY A 196 -11.66 4.13 -5.12
N SER A 197 -11.54 4.26 -6.45
CA SER A 197 -12.46 3.62 -7.40
C SER A 197 -12.48 2.09 -7.27
N LEU A 198 -11.32 1.46 -7.05
CA LEU A 198 -11.22 0.01 -6.85
C LEU A 198 -11.96 -0.45 -5.59
N GLU A 199 -11.90 0.32 -4.50
CA GLU A 199 -12.60 -0.03 -3.26
C GLU A 199 -14.12 0.08 -3.43
N ASN A 200 -14.60 1.13 -4.10
CA ASN A 200 -16.01 1.27 -4.45
C ASN A 200 -16.49 0.10 -5.33
N LEU A 201 -15.69 -0.32 -6.31
CA LEU A 201 -16.02 -1.46 -7.17
C LEU A 201 -16.11 -2.77 -6.37
N LYS A 202 -15.19 -3.00 -5.42
CA LYS A 202 -15.26 -4.18 -4.55
C LYS A 202 -16.55 -4.22 -3.73
N LEU A 203 -16.96 -3.09 -3.15
CA LEU A 203 -18.22 -2.99 -2.42
C LEU A 203 -19.42 -3.32 -3.31
N SER A 204 -19.47 -2.74 -4.51
CA SER A 204 -20.52 -3.04 -5.50
C SER A 204 -20.54 -4.53 -5.90
N CYS A 205 -19.37 -5.16 -6.09
CA CYS A 205 -19.30 -6.60 -6.36
C CYS A 205 -19.84 -7.46 -5.20
N ILE A 206 -19.61 -7.06 -3.94
CA ILE A 206 -20.17 -7.76 -2.79
C ILE A 206 -21.70 -7.65 -2.79
N GLU A 207 -22.25 -6.48 -3.09
CA GLU A 207 -23.70 -6.26 -3.19
C GLU A 207 -24.31 -7.07 -4.34
N MET A 208 -23.70 -7.05 -5.53
CA MET A 208 -24.14 -7.86 -6.67
C MET A 208 -24.15 -9.36 -6.33
N LYS A 209 -23.15 -9.87 -5.61
CA LYS A 209 -23.12 -11.28 -5.17
C LYS A 209 -24.29 -11.61 -4.25
N LYS A 210 -24.67 -10.70 -3.35
CA LYS A 210 -25.84 -10.86 -2.48
C LYS A 210 -27.14 -10.88 -3.29
N CYS A 211 -27.32 -9.92 -4.20
CA CYS A 211 -28.49 -9.89 -5.08
C CYS A 211 -28.61 -11.15 -5.94
N ASN A 212 -27.47 -11.65 -6.46
CA ASN A 212 -27.45 -12.87 -7.26
C ASN A 212 -27.81 -14.12 -6.43
N ALA A 213 -27.41 -14.18 -5.16
CA ALA A 213 -27.81 -15.26 -4.26
C ALA A 213 -29.34 -15.27 -4.04
N ILE A 214 -29.92 -14.09 -3.76
CA ILE A 214 -31.38 -13.93 -3.60
C ILE A 214 -32.11 -14.30 -4.90
N LEU A 215 -31.59 -13.86 -6.05
CA LEU A 215 -32.17 -14.20 -7.36
C LEU A 215 -32.18 -15.72 -7.60
N ASN A 216 -31.11 -16.41 -7.24
CA ASN A 216 -31.03 -17.87 -7.35
C ASN A 216 -32.00 -18.58 -6.38
N GLU A 217 -32.14 -18.11 -5.14
CA GLU A 217 -33.12 -18.64 -4.19
C GLU A 217 -34.56 -18.50 -4.73
N ASN A 218 -34.92 -17.30 -5.21
CA ASN A 218 -36.21 -17.04 -5.84
C ASN A 218 -36.44 -17.93 -7.08
N HIS A 219 -35.40 -18.13 -7.90
CA HIS A 219 -35.48 -19.00 -9.08
C HIS A 219 -35.81 -20.45 -8.68
N GLU A 220 -35.15 -20.99 -7.65
CA GLU A 220 -35.42 -22.33 -7.14
C GLU A 220 -36.82 -22.46 -6.52
N GLU A 221 -37.32 -21.43 -5.83
CA GLU A 221 -38.69 -21.41 -5.29
C GLU A 221 -39.76 -21.41 -6.39
N VAL A 222 -39.57 -20.59 -7.43
CA VAL A 222 -40.46 -20.55 -8.59
C VAL A 222 -40.45 -21.88 -9.33
N LYS A 223 -39.27 -22.48 -9.51
CA LYS A 223 -39.11 -23.79 -10.14
C LYS A 223 -39.87 -24.88 -9.39
N LYS A 224 -39.72 -24.97 -8.07
CA LYS A 224 -40.48 -25.90 -7.22
C LYS A 224 -41.99 -25.68 -7.30
N SER A 225 -42.42 -24.41 -7.29
CA SER A 225 -43.84 -24.05 -7.40
C SER A 225 -44.43 -24.49 -8.74
N PHE A 226 -43.67 -24.33 -9.82
CA PHE A 226 -44.06 -24.77 -11.15
C PHE A 226 -44.14 -26.30 -11.26
N GLU A 227 -43.16 -27.03 -10.70
CA GLU A 227 -43.17 -28.51 -10.65
C GLU A 227 -44.41 -29.05 -9.91
N LEU A 228 -44.74 -28.49 -8.74
CA LEU A 228 -45.93 -28.86 -7.96
C LEU A 228 -47.24 -28.55 -8.70
N LEU A 229 -47.32 -27.39 -9.37
CA LEU A 229 -48.49 -27.03 -10.16
C LEU A 229 -48.69 -28.02 -11.32
N ASN A 230 -47.59 -28.38 -12.00
CA ASN A 230 -47.63 -29.32 -13.11
C ASN A 230 -48.11 -30.71 -12.65
N GLU A 231 -47.63 -31.19 -11.50
CA GLU A 231 -48.12 -32.44 -10.88
C GLU A 231 -49.64 -32.39 -10.62
N LYS A 232 -50.13 -31.34 -9.95
CA LYS A 232 -51.58 -31.17 -9.68
C LYS A 232 -52.44 -31.08 -10.93
N VAL A 233 -51.95 -30.46 -12.00
CA VAL A 233 -52.66 -30.41 -13.28
C VAL A 233 -52.74 -31.79 -13.91
N THR A 234 -51.68 -32.61 -13.83
CA THR A 234 -51.71 -33.97 -14.37
C THR A 234 -52.71 -34.87 -13.66
N THR A 235 -52.87 -34.75 -12.33
CA THR A 235 -53.85 -35.53 -11.56
C THR A 235 -55.30 -35.10 -11.84
N LEU A 236 -55.57 -33.79 -11.92
CA LEU A 236 -56.88 -33.27 -12.37
C LEU A 236 -57.25 -33.75 -13.79
N ASN A 237 -56.25 -33.88 -14.66
CA ASN A 237 -56.39 -34.45 -15.99
C ASN A 237 -56.56 -35.98 -16.01
N GLN A 238 -56.66 -36.65 -14.86
CA GLN A 238 -56.94 -38.09 -14.81
C GLN A 238 -58.32 -38.38 -14.21
N ASP A 239 -58.76 -37.65 -13.18
CA ASP A 239 -59.85 -38.18 -12.33
C ASP A 239 -61.27 -37.59 -12.46
N THR A 240 -61.55 -36.46 -13.13
CA THR A 240 -62.97 -35.98 -13.17
C THR A 240 -63.34 -34.93 -14.24
N VAL A 241 -62.44 -34.56 -15.14
CA VAL A 241 -62.62 -33.37 -16.01
C VAL A 241 -63.12 -33.72 -17.43
N PRO A 242 -64.24 -33.12 -17.90
CA PRO A 242 -64.75 -33.30 -19.28
C PRO A 242 -63.74 -32.91 -20.37
N TRP A 243 -63.77 -33.63 -21.50
CA TRP A 243 -62.73 -33.58 -22.55
C TRP A 243 -62.50 -32.18 -23.16
N ASN A 244 -63.57 -31.39 -23.30
CA ASN A 244 -63.54 -30.04 -23.85
C ASN A 244 -62.73 -29.07 -22.98
N ILE A 245 -62.80 -29.23 -21.65
CA ILE A 245 -62.02 -28.46 -20.69
C ILE A 245 -60.56 -28.92 -20.70
N ARG A 246 -60.29 -30.24 -20.80
CA ARG A 246 -58.92 -30.76 -20.96
C ARG A 246 -58.23 -30.18 -22.20
N ALA A 247 -58.92 -30.11 -23.33
CA ALA A 247 -58.37 -29.57 -24.58
C ALA A 247 -57.99 -28.08 -24.47
N GLN A 248 -58.78 -27.27 -23.76
CA GLN A 248 -58.46 -25.85 -23.50
C GLN A 248 -57.26 -25.69 -22.56
N ILE A 249 -57.16 -26.51 -21.51
CA ILE A 249 -56.04 -26.47 -20.56
C ILE A 249 -54.72 -26.80 -21.27
N VAL A 250 -54.68 -27.88 -22.05
CA VAL A 250 -53.48 -28.30 -22.82
C VAL A 250 -53.04 -27.22 -23.80
N LYS A 251 -53.98 -26.59 -24.53
CA LYS A 251 -53.69 -25.49 -25.46
C LYS A 251 -53.14 -24.25 -24.76
N THR A 252 -53.58 -23.99 -23.54
CA THR A 252 -53.12 -22.84 -22.75
C THR A 252 -51.73 -23.09 -22.20
N LEU A 253 -51.45 -24.29 -21.67
CA LEU A 253 -50.12 -24.68 -21.16
C LEU A 253 -49.06 -24.73 -22.26
N GLY A 254 -49.41 -25.20 -23.47
CA GLY A 254 -48.50 -25.18 -24.63
C GLY A 254 -47.98 -23.77 -24.96
N LYS A 255 -48.85 -22.75 -24.86
CA LYS A 255 -48.48 -21.34 -25.08
C LYS A 255 -47.53 -20.77 -24.02
N TRP A 256 -47.54 -21.32 -22.80
CA TRP A 256 -46.60 -20.92 -21.74
C TRP A 256 -45.23 -21.56 -21.95
N LYS A 257 -45.19 -22.83 -22.34
CA LYS A 257 -43.94 -23.58 -22.60
C LYS A 257 -43.10 -23.00 -23.75
N ASP A 258 -43.76 -22.49 -24.80
CA ASP A 258 -43.08 -21.83 -25.92
C ASP A 258 -42.52 -20.44 -25.56
N ARG A 259 -43.00 -19.79 -24.48
CA ARG A 259 -42.48 -18.50 -24.00
C ARG A 259 -41.22 -18.64 -23.15
N ASP A 260 -41.10 -19.71 -22.38
CA ASP A 260 -39.92 -19.98 -21.55
C ASP A 260 -38.71 -20.47 -22.36
N SER A 261 -38.89 -20.87 -23.62
CA SER A 261 -37.80 -21.32 -24.50
C SER A 261 -37.04 -20.15 -25.19
N ILE A 262 -37.37 -18.90 -24.87
CA ILE A 262 -36.83 -17.67 -25.50
C ILE A 262 -36.00 -16.82 -24.51
N LEU A 263 -35.90 -17.22 -23.23
CA LEU A 263 -35.06 -16.60 -22.19
C LEU A 263 -33.85 -17.49 -21.85
#